data_AF-A0A821PMY2-F1
#
_entry.id   AF-A0A821PMY2-F1
#
_cell.length_a   1.000
_cell.length_b   1.000
_cell.length_c   1.000
_cell.angle_alpha   90.00
_cell.angle_beta   90.00
_cell.angle_gamma   90.00
#
_symmetry.space_group_name_H-M   'P 1'
#
loop_
_entity.id
_entity.type
_entity.pdbx_description
1 polymer ?
#
loop_
_entity_poly.entity_id
_entity_poly.type
_entity_poly.pdbx_seq_one_letter_code
_entity_poly.pdbx_strand_id
1 'polypeptide(L)'
;MYFTRCLRSPQQSLARIVDHYAQYPPTGLTMKRIIEFAREGDAQQSFLFLRNELPVRLASMMKEMGHLPPRLLEMPSVKTVNGWYGSSLCELHSFKDLQPTNETVRK
;
A
#
# COMPACT_ATOMS: atom_id res chain seq x y z
N MET A 1 -12.92 11.14 9.81
CA MET A 1 -11.47 11.46 9.83
C MET A 1 -10.71 10.22 10.32
N TYR A 2 -10.27 9.35 9.41
CA TYR A 2 -9.61 8.07 9.75
C TYR A 2 -8.07 8.08 9.56
N PHE A 3 -7.50 9.23 9.17
CA PHE A 3 -6.12 9.35 8.68
C PHE A 3 -4.99 9.25 9.73
N THR A 4 -5.27 9.18 11.03
CA THR A 4 -4.22 9.34 12.07
C THR A 4 -3.83 8.06 12.83
N ARG A 5 -4.36 6.89 12.47
CA ARG A 5 -4.21 5.69 13.33
C ARG A 5 -2.77 5.15 13.42
N CYS A 6 -1.96 5.34 12.38
CA CYS A 6 -0.60 4.80 12.34
C CYS A 6 0.44 5.69 13.02
N LEU A 7 0.18 7.00 13.12
CA LEU A 7 1.08 7.95 13.80
C LEU A 7 1.02 7.85 15.33
N ARG A 8 0.08 7.07 15.89
CA ARG A 8 -0.19 7.00 17.34
C ARG A 8 0.04 5.62 17.95
N SER A 9 0.34 4.60 17.14
CA SER A 9 0.49 3.21 17.61
C SER A 9 1.98 2.89 17.83
N PRO A 10 2.41 2.39 19.00
CA PRO A 10 3.82 2.06 19.26
C PRO A 10 4.34 0.81 18.53
N GLN A 11 3.56 0.15 17.66
CA GLN A 11 3.87 -1.21 17.21
C GLN A 11 4.73 -1.35 15.94
N GLN A 12 4.98 -0.32 15.12
CA GLN A 12 6.00 -0.38 14.06
C GLN A 12 6.23 1.01 13.44
N SER A 13 7.48 1.43 13.27
CA SER A 13 7.78 2.65 12.53
C SER A 13 7.44 2.47 11.06
N LEU A 14 6.88 3.50 10.41
CA LEU A 14 6.58 3.51 8.97
C LEU A 14 7.78 3.04 8.13
N ALA A 15 9.01 3.41 8.52
CA ALA A 15 10.24 2.95 7.88
C ALA A 15 10.36 1.42 7.84
N ARG A 16 10.07 0.71 8.95
CA ARG A 16 10.11 -0.76 8.99
C ARG A 16 9.05 -1.39 8.09
N ILE A 17 7.87 -0.78 8.01
CA ILE A 17 6.79 -1.23 7.14
C ILE A 17 7.21 -1.07 5.66
N VAL A 18 7.78 0.08 5.32
CA VAL A 18 8.34 0.34 3.98
C VAL A 18 9.43 -0.68 3.64
N ASP A 19 10.43 -0.87 4.51
CA ASP A 19 11.53 -1.81 4.27
C ASP A 19 11.02 -3.25 4.11
N HIS A 20 10.02 -3.66 4.91
CA HIS A 20 9.41 -4.99 4.80
C HIS A 20 8.71 -5.24 3.46
N TYR A 21 7.93 -4.27 2.97
CA TYR A 21 7.17 -4.47 1.72
C TYR A 21 8.02 -4.19 0.47
N ALA A 22 8.98 -3.28 0.53
CA ALA A 22 9.84 -2.92 -0.59
C ALA A 22 10.83 -4.02 -1.02
N GLN A 23 11.01 -5.06 -0.20
CA GLN A 23 11.83 -6.22 -0.57
C GLN A 23 11.14 -7.15 -1.58
N TYR A 24 9.82 -7.04 -1.74
CA TYR A 24 9.05 -7.87 -2.66
C TYR A 24 8.87 -7.14 -4.00
N PRO A 25 9.03 -7.83 -5.15
CA PRO A 25 8.75 -7.24 -6.45
C PRO A 25 7.23 -7.10 -6.68
N PRO A 26 6.76 -6.03 -7.34
CA PRO A 26 5.37 -5.89 -7.74
C PRO A 26 4.93 -6.97 -8.75
N THR A 27 3.70 -7.45 -8.62
CA THR A 27 3.14 -8.47 -9.52
C THR A 27 2.69 -7.84 -10.85
N GLY A 28 3.25 -8.29 -11.97
CA GLY A 28 2.78 -7.90 -13.30
C GLY A 28 1.43 -8.54 -13.63
N LEU A 29 0.42 -7.72 -13.99
CA LEU A 29 -0.86 -8.21 -14.50
C LEU A 29 -1.01 -7.88 -15.99
N THR A 30 -1.43 -8.86 -16.77
CA THR A 30 -1.77 -8.66 -18.18
C THR A 30 -3.22 -8.23 -18.33
N MET A 31 -3.55 -7.52 -19.41
CA MET A 31 -4.94 -7.16 -19.72
C MET A 31 -5.85 -8.39 -19.81
N LYS A 32 -5.35 -9.51 -20.35
CA LYS A 32 -6.08 -10.78 -20.40
C LYS A 32 -6.48 -11.25 -18.99
N ARG A 33 -5.54 -11.25 -18.03
CA ARG A 33 -5.82 -11.64 -16.65
C ARG A 33 -6.85 -10.74 -15.96
N ILE A 34 -6.78 -9.43 -16.20
CA ILE A 34 -7.74 -8.48 -15.65
C ILE A 34 -9.15 -8.75 -16.21
N ILE A 35 -9.28 -9.00 -17.51
CA ILE A 35 -10.57 -9.31 -18.15
C ILE A 35 -11.11 -10.67 -17.68
N GLU A 36 -10.26 -11.69 -17.59
CA GLU A 36 -10.65 -13.00 -17.02
C GLU A 36 -11.17 -12.84 -15.59
N PHE A 37 -10.46 -12.09 -14.75
CA PHE A 37 -10.87 -11.79 -13.39
C PHE A 37 -12.19 -11.00 -13.33
N ALA A 38 -12.41 -10.05 -14.23
CA ALA A 38 -13.65 -9.28 -14.27
C ALA A 38 -14.88 -10.13 -14.63
N ARG A 39 -14.70 -11.27 -15.32
CA ARG A 39 -15.79 -12.16 -15.73
C ARG A 39 -16.15 -13.18 -14.66
N GLU A 40 -15.14 -13.71 -13.95
CA GLU A 40 -15.29 -14.90 -13.10
C GLU A 40 -14.83 -14.69 -11.66
N GLY A 41 -14.09 -13.61 -11.39
CA GLY A 41 -13.52 -13.31 -10.08
C GLY A 41 -14.53 -12.76 -9.10
N ASP A 42 -14.22 -12.91 -7.81
CA ASP A 42 -15.03 -12.37 -6.73
C ASP A 42 -14.30 -11.26 -5.95
N ALA A 43 -15.07 -10.51 -5.15
CA ALA A 43 -14.54 -9.40 -4.38
C ALA A 43 -13.59 -9.84 -3.24
N GLN A 44 -13.73 -11.07 -2.74
CA GLN A 44 -12.85 -11.63 -1.71
C GLN A 44 -11.46 -11.89 -2.28
N GLN A 45 -11.37 -12.50 -3.46
CA GLN A 45 -10.14 -12.71 -4.20
C GLN A 45 -9.46 -11.37 -4.55
N SER A 46 -10.23 -10.38 -5.01
CA SER A 46 -9.72 -9.03 -5.26
C SER A 46 -9.11 -8.43 -4.00
N PHE A 47 -9.84 -8.51 -2.88
CA PHE A 47 -9.37 -8.01 -1.58
C PHE A 47 -8.08 -8.72 -1.14
N LEU A 48 -8.01 -10.04 -1.22
CA LEU A 48 -6.82 -10.83 -0.87
C LEU A 48 -5.61 -10.48 -1.73
N PHE A 49 -5.81 -10.19 -3.01
CA PHE A 49 -4.74 -9.74 -3.90
C PHE A 49 -4.29 -8.32 -3.53
N LEU A 50 -5.24 -7.37 -3.48
CA LEU A 50 -4.94 -5.95 -3.26
C LEU A 50 -4.35 -5.66 -1.88
N ARG A 51 -4.80 -6.34 -0.81
CA ARG A 51 -4.25 -6.15 0.55
C ARG A 51 -2.76 -6.48 0.63
N ASN A 52 -2.26 -7.32 -0.26
CA ASN A 52 -0.86 -7.71 -0.33
C ASN A 52 -0.09 -6.88 -1.37
N GLU A 53 -0.67 -6.70 -2.57
CA GLU A 53 -0.01 -6.05 -3.71
C GLU A 53 0.11 -4.54 -3.54
N LEU A 54 -0.92 -3.86 -3.00
CA LEU A 54 -0.90 -2.40 -2.85
C LEU A 54 0.19 -1.92 -1.89
N PRO A 55 0.38 -2.51 -0.69
CA PRO A 55 1.51 -2.16 0.18
C PRO A 55 2.88 -2.34 -0.49
N VAL A 56 3.07 -3.41 -1.27
CA VAL A 56 4.32 -3.66 -2.01
C VAL A 56 4.62 -2.53 -2.99
N ARG A 57 3.62 -2.11 -3.78
CA ARG A 57 3.78 -1.01 -4.74
C ARG A 57 4.06 0.32 -4.07
N LEU A 58 3.30 0.67 -3.03
CA LEU A 58 3.49 1.92 -2.31
C LEU A 58 4.86 1.97 -1.63
N ALA A 59 5.27 0.90 -0.95
CA ALA A 59 6.57 0.82 -0.30
C ALA A 59 7.72 0.93 -1.30
N SER A 60 7.62 0.25 -2.44
CA SER A 60 8.61 0.34 -3.52
C SER A 60 8.77 1.78 -4.03
N MET A 61 7.66 2.46 -4.33
CA MET A 61 7.67 3.87 -4.74
C MET A 61 8.23 4.79 -3.66
N MET A 62 7.86 4.59 -2.38
CA MET A 62 8.42 5.38 -1.28
C MET A 62 9.94 5.17 -1.15
N LYS A 63 10.41 3.95 -1.38
CA LYS A 63 11.85 3.64 -1.38
C LYS A 63 12.57 4.35 -2.54
N GLU A 64 11.99 4.35 -3.74
CA GLU A 64 12.50 5.11 -4.89
C GLU A 64 12.49 6.62 -4.65
N MET A 65 11.40 7.17 -4.11
CA MET A 65 11.30 8.58 -3.73
C MET A 65 12.39 8.98 -2.72
N GLY A 66 12.73 8.10 -1.77
CA GLY A 66 13.82 8.31 -0.82
C GLY A 66 15.21 8.42 -1.44
N HIS A 67 15.40 7.98 -2.68
CA HIS A 67 16.65 8.11 -3.44
C HIS A 67 16.68 9.32 -4.39
N LEU A 68 15.65 10.17 -4.37
CA LEU A 68 15.65 11.40 -5.15
C LEU A 68 16.79 12.35 -4.68
N PRO A 69 17.33 13.18 -5.58
CA PRO A 69 18.27 14.23 -5.23
C PRO A 69 17.78 15.12 -4.07
N PRO A 70 18.66 15.57 -3.15
CA PRO A 70 18.26 16.34 -1.96
C PRO A 70 17.38 17.56 -2.26
N ARG A 71 17.71 18.31 -3.32
CA ARG A 71 16.93 19.48 -3.75
C ARG A 71 15.48 19.14 -4.10
N LEU A 72 15.22 17.94 -4.65
CA LEU A 72 13.87 17.46 -4.96
C LEU A 72 13.16 16.97 -3.69
N LEU A 73 13.87 16.27 -2.80
CA LEU A 73 13.32 15.83 -1.51
C LEU A 73 12.88 17.00 -0.61
N GLU A 74 13.54 18.15 -0.73
CA GLU A 74 13.19 19.35 0.03
C GLU A 74 11.89 20.02 -0.44
N MET A 75 11.46 19.75 -1.68
CA MET A 75 10.28 20.39 -2.27
C MET A 75 9.02 20.08 -1.45
N PRO A 76 8.19 21.10 -1.13
CA PRO A 76 6.96 20.90 -0.36
C PRO A 76 5.99 19.90 -1.00
N SER A 77 5.92 19.86 -2.34
CA SER A 77 5.08 18.91 -3.08
C SER A 77 5.54 17.46 -2.86
N VAL A 78 6.84 17.20 -2.90
CA VAL A 78 7.41 15.86 -2.68
C VAL A 78 7.14 15.40 -1.24
N LYS A 79 7.34 16.27 -0.26
CA LYS A 79 7.04 15.97 1.15
C LYS A 79 5.55 15.65 1.36
N THR A 80 4.67 16.43 0.73
CA THR A 80 3.22 16.22 0.79
C THR A 80 2.82 14.86 0.23
N VAL A 81 3.27 14.54 -0.99
CA VAL A 81 2.98 13.25 -1.63
C VAL A 81 3.57 12.09 -0.82
N ASN A 82 4.80 12.21 -0.35
CA ASN A 82 5.41 11.17 0.50
C ASN A 82 4.61 10.94 1.80
N GLY A 83 4.07 12.00 2.39
CA GLY A 83 3.16 11.91 3.54
C GLY A 83 1.85 11.19 3.23
N TRP A 84 1.26 11.42 2.04
CA TRP A 84 0.08 10.69 1.57
C TRP A 84 0.37 9.20 1.37
N TYR A 85 1.48 8.87 0.70
CA TYR A 85 1.92 7.48 0.54
C TYR A 85 2.11 6.78 1.88
N GLY A 86 2.78 7.44 2.83
CA GLY A 86 2.98 6.90 4.17
C GLY A 86 1.67 6.65 4.92
N SER A 87 0.72 7.59 4.82
CA SER A 87 -0.60 7.46 5.44
C SER A 87 -1.41 6.31 4.83
N SER A 88 -1.43 6.21 3.50
CA SER A 88 -2.12 5.12 2.78
C SER A 88 -1.50 3.76 3.05
N LEU A 89 -0.17 3.64 3.08
CA LEU A 89 0.51 2.38 3.39
C LEU A 89 0.17 1.88 4.78
N CYS A 90 0.15 2.79 5.74
CA CYS A 90 -0.22 2.54 7.12
C CYS A 90 -1.68 2.07 7.27
N GLU A 91 -2.60 2.69 6.53
CA GLU A 91 -4.01 2.28 6.49
C GLU A 91 -4.15 0.88 5.89
N LEU A 92 -3.51 0.62 4.74
CA LEU A 92 -3.53 -0.69 4.09
C LEU A 92 -2.90 -1.78 4.95
N HIS A 93 -1.83 -1.46 5.70
CA HIS A 93 -1.20 -2.41 6.62
C HIS A 93 -2.17 -2.92 7.69
N SER A 94 -3.17 -2.14 8.09
CA SER A 94 -4.20 -2.57 9.04
C SER A 94 -5.11 -3.70 8.52
N PHE A 95 -5.11 -3.94 7.19
CA PHE A 95 -5.87 -5.01 6.56
C PHE A 95 -5.08 -6.32 6.36
N LYS A 96 -3.79 -6.35 6.70
CA LYS A 96 -2.87 -7.48 6.43
C LYS A 96 -3.41 -8.83 6.91
N ASP A 97 -3.90 -8.88 8.14
CA ASP A 97 -4.33 -10.12 8.80
C ASP A 97 -5.86 -10.31 8.80
N LEU A 98 -6.60 -9.44 8.10
CA LEU A 98 -8.06 -9.53 8.04
C LEU A 98 -8.51 -10.58 7.05
N GLN A 99 -9.37 -11.49 7.48
CA GLN A 99 -9.98 -12.47 6.59
C GLN A 99 -11.00 -11.80 5.65
N PRO A 100 -11.14 -12.32 4.41
CA PRO A 100 -12.04 -11.78 3.41
C PRO A 100 -13.50 -12.15 3.73
N THR A 101 -14.03 -11.59 4.81
CA THR A 101 -15.45 -11.71 5.17
C THR A 101 -16.25 -10.66 4.40
N ASN A 102 -17.54 -10.90 4.16
CA ASN A 102 -18.43 -9.93 3.49
C ASN A 102 -18.42 -8.53 4.13
N GLU A 103 -18.17 -8.44 5.44
CA GLU A 103 -18.02 -7.17 6.15
C GLU A 103 -16.68 -6.49 5.84
N THR A 104 -15.59 -7.25 5.78
CA THR A 104 -14.24 -6.72 5.49
C THR A 104 -14.16 -6.18 4.07
N VAL A 105 -14.80 -6.85 3.11
CA VAL A 105 -14.82 -6.46 1.69
C VAL A 105 -15.66 -5.19 1.45
N ARG A 106 -16.57 -4.83 2.36
CA ARG A 106 -17.47 -3.67 2.24
C ARG A 106 -17.02 -2.44 3.05
N LYS A 107 -15.94 -2.56 3.84
CA LYS A 107 -15.37 -1.45 4.60
C LYS A 107 -14.62 -0.47 3.69
#